data_AF-A0A3D2CE30-F1
#
_entry.id   AF-A0A3D2CE30-F1
#
_cell.length_a   1.000
_cell.length_b   1.000
_cell.length_c   1.000
_cell.angle_alpha   90.00
_cell.angle_beta   90.00
_cell.angle_gamma   90.00
#
_symmetry.space_group_name_H-M   'P 1'
#
loop_
_entity.id
_entity.type
_entity.pdbx_description
1 polymer ?
#
loop_
_entity_poly.entity_id
_entity_poly.type
_entity_poly.pdbx_seq_one_letter_code
_entity_poly.pdbx_strand_id
1 'polypeptide(L)'
;VILSARKGGSPFSQEFWTELDVGHCWVDVVTPEGRKESWGYTVQSFRDFPRYQPWKSVPGEVLHPDGSRGASGTLKRDITADQLQQGEDWGNAAGEVYNLFGLNGGHSCATFAKGFFEAATGERAPTSMFGALIASPNDLSAAMNEQAAKDAAQDPGAARGDEQSSN
;
A
#
# COMPACT_ATOMS: atom_id res chain seq x y z
N VAL A 1 7.01 -2.96 9.66
CA VAL A 1 6.06 -3.10 8.53
C VAL A 1 6.62 -2.47 7.27
N ILE A 2 6.19 -2.93 6.10
CA ILE A 2 6.60 -2.40 4.80
C ILE A 2 5.33 -2.07 4.00
N LEU A 3 5.04 -0.79 3.81
CA LEU A 3 4.02 -0.35 2.86
C LEU A 3 4.56 -0.56 1.45
N SER A 4 3.78 -1.20 0.59
CA SER A 4 4.17 -1.56 -0.77
C SER A 4 3.10 -1.15 -1.77
N ALA A 5 3.55 -0.68 -2.93
CA ALA A 5 2.67 -0.40 -4.05
C ALA A 5 3.31 -0.85 -5.36
N ARG A 6 2.52 -1.52 -6.18
CA ARG A 6 2.82 -1.83 -7.58
C ARG A 6 1.99 -0.90 -8.46
N LYS A 7 2.69 -0.17 -9.32
CA LYS A 7 2.07 0.65 -10.37
C LYS A 7 1.24 -0.23 -11.32
N GLY A 8 0.09 0.30 -11.72
CA GLY A 8 -0.68 -0.21 -12.84
C GLY A 8 -0.49 0.65 -14.08
N GLY A 9 -1.40 0.47 -15.03
CA GLY A 9 -1.52 1.24 -16.26
C GLY A 9 -1.95 2.69 -16.04
N SER A 10 -2.13 3.40 -17.14
CA SER A 10 -2.58 4.80 -17.14
C SER A 10 -4.11 4.85 -17.05
N PRO A 11 -4.71 5.68 -16.17
CA PRO A 11 -6.16 5.86 -16.13
C PRO A 11 -6.75 6.47 -17.43
N PHE A 12 -5.89 6.96 -18.33
CA PHE A 12 -6.27 7.45 -19.66
C PHE A 12 -6.22 6.35 -20.74
N SER A 13 -5.77 5.14 -20.41
CA SER A 13 -5.71 4.01 -21.35
C SER A 13 -6.97 3.15 -21.25
N GLN A 14 -7.29 2.43 -22.33
CA GLN A 14 -8.45 1.54 -22.37
C GLN A 14 -8.20 0.31 -21.49
N GLU A 15 -6.98 -0.21 -21.51
CA GLU A 15 -6.52 -1.39 -20.77
C GLU A 15 -6.71 -1.22 -19.26
N PHE A 16 -6.46 -0.02 -18.73
CA PHE A 16 -6.70 0.29 -17.31
C PHE A 16 -8.15 0.01 -16.88
N TRP A 17 -9.12 0.31 -17.74
CA TRP A 17 -10.54 0.12 -17.42
C TRP A 17 -11.07 -1.25 -17.82
N THR A 18 -10.56 -1.83 -18.91
CA THR A 18 -11.01 -3.13 -19.42
C THR A 18 -10.38 -4.30 -18.66
N GLU A 19 -9.09 -4.21 -18.40
CA GLU A 19 -8.29 -5.24 -17.71
C GLU A 19 -8.13 -4.96 -16.22
N LEU A 20 -8.60 -3.80 -15.74
CA LEU A 20 -8.45 -3.37 -14.34
C LEU A 20 -6.98 -3.33 -13.91
N ASP A 21 -6.10 -2.88 -14.81
CA ASP A 21 -4.69 -2.63 -14.53
C ASP A 21 -4.51 -1.36 -13.69
N VAL A 22 -5.16 -1.31 -12.53
CA VAL A 22 -5.17 -0.16 -11.61
C VAL A 22 -3.95 -0.15 -10.69
N GLY A 23 -3.16 -1.22 -10.70
CA GLY A 23 -2.09 -1.47 -9.74
C GLY A 23 -2.60 -2.09 -8.44
N HIS A 24 -1.71 -2.27 -7.47
CA HIS A 24 -2.06 -2.86 -6.18
C HIS A 24 -1.25 -2.25 -5.04
N CYS A 25 -1.83 -2.17 -3.84
CA CYS A 25 -1.17 -1.74 -2.63
C CYS A 25 -1.45 -2.71 -1.48
N TRP A 26 -0.44 -2.93 -0.65
CA TRP A 26 -0.51 -3.82 0.50
C TRP A 26 0.53 -3.43 1.55
N VAL A 27 0.44 -4.02 2.73
CA VAL A 27 1.42 -3.90 3.82
C VAL A 27 1.98 -5.27 4.14
N ASP A 28 3.30 -5.44 4.08
CA ASP A 28 3.97 -6.64 4.57
C ASP A 28 4.39 -6.46 6.04
N VAL A 29 4.20 -7.51 6.83
CA VAL A 29 4.71 -7.64 8.20
C VAL A 29 5.93 -8.55 8.15
N VAL A 30 7.08 -8.00 8.49
CA VAL A 30 8.37 -8.70 8.47
C VAL A 30 8.99 -8.62 9.87
N THR A 31 9.38 -9.77 10.39
CA THR A 31 10.12 -9.92 11.65
C THR A 31 11.57 -10.31 11.34
N PRO A 32 12.48 -10.35 12.34
CA PRO A 32 13.85 -10.83 12.15
C PRO A 32 13.93 -12.27 11.61
N GLU A 33 12.93 -13.11 11.90
CA GLU A 33 12.84 -14.50 11.44
C GLU A 33 12.35 -14.62 9.99
N GLY A 34 11.86 -13.52 9.42
CA GLY A 34 11.37 -13.45 8.05
C GLY A 34 9.99 -12.82 7.93
N ARG A 35 9.34 -13.05 6.79
CA ARG A 35 8.00 -12.54 6.54
C ARG A 35 6.98 -13.28 7.39
N LYS A 36 6.18 -12.54 8.17
CA LYS A 36 5.09 -13.07 9.01
C LYS A 36 3.76 -13.10 8.25
N GLU A 37 3.35 -11.96 7.71
CA GLU A 37 1.99 -11.74 7.20
C GLU A 37 2.00 -10.63 6.13
N SER A 38 0.88 -10.46 5.43
CA SER A 38 0.59 -9.22 4.69
C SER A 38 -0.88 -8.87 4.72
N TRP A 39 -1.17 -7.62 4.45
CA TRP A 39 -2.50 -7.04 4.51
C TRP A 39 -2.75 -6.22 3.25
N GLY A 40 -3.75 -6.61 2.48
CA GLY A 40 -4.24 -5.92 1.30
C GLY A 40 -5.76 -5.90 1.29
N TYR A 41 -6.34 -5.24 0.30
CA TYR A 41 -7.80 -5.16 0.16
C TYR A 41 -8.18 -5.21 -1.31
N THR A 42 -9.22 -6.00 -1.62
CA THR A 42 -9.64 -6.28 -2.99
C THR A 42 -11.15 -6.38 -3.09
N VAL A 43 -11.65 -6.45 -4.31
CA VAL A 43 -13.02 -6.88 -4.61
C VAL A 43 -13.13 -8.38 -4.39
N GLN A 44 -14.26 -8.84 -3.85
CA GLN A 44 -14.55 -10.29 -3.73
C GLN A 44 -14.69 -10.96 -5.10
N SER A 45 -15.15 -10.21 -6.12
CA SER A 45 -15.34 -10.70 -7.48
C SER A 45 -14.93 -9.64 -8.51
N PHE A 46 -13.82 -9.87 -9.19
CA PHE A 46 -13.36 -9.04 -10.32
C PHE A 46 -14.30 -9.10 -11.52
N ARG A 47 -15.11 -10.16 -11.63
CA ARG A 47 -16.13 -10.28 -12.67
C ARG A 47 -17.20 -9.21 -12.49
N ASP A 48 -17.59 -8.97 -11.25
CA ASP A 48 -18.72 -8.10 -10.89
C ASP A 48 -18.30 -6.63 -10.70
N PHE A 49 -17.01 -6.32 -10.87
CA PHE A 49 -16.54 -4.95 -10.79
C PHE A 49 -17.15 -4.07 -11.90
N PRO A 50 -17.75 -2.91 -11.57
CA PRO A 50 -18.45 -2.06 -12.53
C PRO A 50 -17.48 -1.24 -13.38
N ARG A 51 -16.90 -1.87 -14.40
CA ARG A 51 -15.89 -1.27 -15.31
C ARG A 51 -16.33 0.07 -15.94
N TYR A 52 -17.62 0.21 -16.28
CA TYR A 52 -18.18 1.44 -16.84
C TYR A 52 -18.68 2.45 -15.80
N GLN A 53 -18.69 2.06 -14.52
CA GLN A 53 -19.13 2.90 -13.40
C GLN A 53 -18.17 2.71 -12.20
N PRO A 54 -16.87 3.00 -12.37
CA PRO A 54 -15.83 2.65 -11.38
C PRO A 54 -15.96 3.39 -10.03
N TRP A 55 -16.84 4.40 -9.96
CA TRP A 55 -17.19 5.10 -8.73
C TRP A 55 -18.17 4.32 -7.84
N LYS A 56 -18.80 3.26 -8.36
CA LYS A 56 -19.72 2.43 -7.58
C LYS A 56 -18.96 1.49 -6.66
N SER A 57 -19.52 1.31 -5.47
CA SER A 57 -19.01 0.34 -4.51
C SER A 57 -19.51 -1.07 -4.83
N VAL A 58 -18.69 -2.07 -4.51
CA VAL A 58 -19.00 -3.51 -4.62
C VAL A 58 -18.52 -4.23 -3.35
N PRO A 59 -18.92 -5.49 -3.11
CA PRO A 59 -18.36 -6.28 -2.02
C PRO A 59 -16.84 -6.36 -2.10
N GLY A 60 -16.19 -6.05 -0.99
CA GLY A 60 -14.75 -6.08 -0.79
C GLY A 60 -14.36 -7.05 0.30
N GLU A 61 -13.06 -7.36 0.36
CA GLU A 61 -12.49 -8.21 1.38
C GLU A 61 -11.01 -7.87 1.63
N VAL A 62 -10.57 -8.19 2.84
CA VAL A 62 -9.15 -8.22 3.19
C VAL A 62 -8.50 -9.41 2.50
N LEU A 63 -7.32 -9.17 1.93
CA LEU A 63 -6.49 -10.18 1.29
C LEU A 63 -5.13 -10.25 2.01
N HIS A 64 -4.55 -11.45 2.06
CA HIS A 64 -3.17 -11.65 2.51
C HIS A 64 -2.27 -12.03 1.32
N PRO A 65 -1.84 -11.06 0.47
CA PRO A 65 -1.10 -11.34 -0.77
C PRO A 65 0.27 -11.99 -0.54
N ASP A 66 0.79 -12.74 -1.51
CA ASP A 66 2.12 -13.37 -1.39
C ASP A 66 3.29 -12.39 -1.68
N GLY A 67 3.47 -11.40 -0.81
CA GLY A 67 4.72 -10.66 -0.62
C GLY A 67 5.00 -9.49 -1.57
N SER A 68 6.13 -8.81 -1.31
CA SER A 68 6.55 -7.56 -1.96
C SER A 68 7.08 -7.71 -3.41
N ARG A 69 7.02 -8.91 -4.01
CA ARG A 69 7.60 -9.17 -5.33
C ARG A 69 6.89 -8.33 -6.40
N GLY A 70 7.62 -7.41 -7.03
CA GLY A 70 7.10 -6.52 -8.06
C GLY A 70 6.50 -5.22 -7.53
N ALA A 71 6.71 -4.86 -6.26
CA ALA A 71 6.46 -3.51 -5.78
C ALA A 71 7.38 -2.51 -6.53
N SER A 72 6.78 -1.42 -7.02
CA SER A 72 7.48 -0.32 -7.68
C SER A 72 7.79 0.85 -6.73
N GLY A 73 7.24 0.80 -5.51
CA GLY A 73 7.67 1.65 -4.41
C GLY A 73 7.36 0.99 -3.08
N THR A 74 8.22 1.26 -2.10
CA THR A 74 8.11 0.71 -0.74
C THR A 74 8.50 1.76 0.29
N LEU A 75 7.90 1.66 1.48
CA LEU A 75 8.28 2.43 2.66
C LEU A 75 8.33 1.52 3.88
N LYS A 76 9.50 1.41 4.49
CA LYS A 76 9.73 0.59 5.68
C LYS A 76 9.69 1.45 6.94
N ARG A 77 9.02 0.94 7.97
CA ARG A 77 9.08 1.45 9.34
C ARG A 77 9.21 0.28 10.32
N ASP A 78 10.08 0.44 11.29
CA ASP A 78 10.17 -0.47 12.41
C ASP A 78 9.10 -0.10 13.43
N ILE A 79 8.38 -1.10 13.93
CA ILE A 79 7.26 -0.92 14.86
C ILE A 79 7.32 -1.96 15.98
N THR A 80 6.67 -1.67 17.09
CA THR A 80 6.49 -2.61 18.21
C THR A 80 5.38 -3.63 17.94
N ALA A 81 5.26 -4.64 18.80
CA ALA A 81 4.15 -5.61 18.74
C ALA A 81 2.78 -4.94 18.98
N ASP A 82 2.69 -4.00 19.93
CA ASP A 82 1.45 -3.27 20.22
C ASP A 82 1.03 -2.39 19.03
N GLN A 83 2.01 -1.77 18.36
CA GLN A 83 1.80 -1.03 17.13
C GLN A 83 1.32 -1.93 15.99
N LEU A 84 1.92 -3.11 15.85
CA LEU A 84 1.45 -4.09 14.87
C LEU A 84 -0.01 -4.48 15.13
N GLN A 85 -0.36 -4.76 16.40
CA GLN A 85 -1.73 -5.11 16.78
C GLN A 85 -2.74 -4.01 16.39
N GLN A 86 -2.38 -2.73 16.56
CA GLN A 86 -3.24 -1.61 16.12
C GLN A 86 -3.50 -1.63 14.62
N GLY A 87 -2.49 -1.97 13.82
CA GLY A 87 -2.65 -2.18 12.38
C GLY A 87 -3.55 -3.37 12.05
N GLU A 88 -3.31 -4.52 12.69
CA GLU A 88 -4.10 -5.75 12.49
C GLU A 88 -5.57 -5.53 12.89
N ASP A 89 -5.83 -4.87 14.02
CA ASP A 89 -7.19 -4.49 14.46
C ASP A 89 -7.88 -3.56 13.46
N TRP A 90 -7.15 -2.57 12.93
CA TRP A 90 -7.66 -1.69 11.88
C TRP A 90 -8.01 -2.46 10.61
N GLY A 91 -7.13 -3.37 10.17
CA GLY A 91 -7.35 -4.20 8.98
C GLY A 91 -8.58 -5.09 9.11
N ASN A 92 -8.76 -5.72 10.26
CA ASN A 92 -9.93 -6.55 10.57
C ASN A 92 -11.24 -5.71 10.63
N ALA A 93 -11.15 -4.43 10.98
CA ALA A 93 -12.28 -3.52 11.07
C ALA A 93 -12.62 -2.78 9.75
N ALA A 94 -11.88 -3.03 8.66
CA ALA A 94 -12.04 -2.32 7.38
C ALA A 94 -13.40 -2.54 6.70
N GLY A 95 -14.19 -3.51 7.15
CA GLY A 95 -15.50 -3.81 6.60
C GLY A 95 -15.43 -4.55 5.26
N GLU A 96 -16.55 -4.53 4.53
CA GLU A 96 -16.77 -5.39 3.34
C GLU A 96 -17.13 -4.59 2.09
N VAL A 97 -16.81 -3.29 2.07
CA VAL A 97 -17.13 -2.42 0.93
C VAL A 97 -15.84 -2.07 0.20
N TYR A 98 -15.75 -2.45 -1.07
CA TYR A 98 -14.71 -1.99 -1.98
C TYR A 98 -15.21 -0.80 -2.80
N ASN A 99 -14.39 0.24 -2.89
CA ASN A 99 -14.60 1.35 -3.81
C ASN A 99 -13.26 1.80 -4.36
N LEU A 100 -13.11 1.88 -5.69
CA LEU A 100 -11.83 2.22 -6.32
C LEU A 100 -11.27 3.58 -5.86
N PHE A 101 -12.16 4.52 -5.53
CA PHE A 101 -11.81 5.87 -5.09
C PHE A 101 -11.91 6.06 -3.57
N GLY A 102 -12.22 5.01 -2.80
CA GLY A 102 -12.39 5.11 -1.35
C GLY A 102 -13.65 5.87 -0.92
N LEU A 103 -14.68 5.92 -1.77
CA LEU A 103 -15.94 6.63 -1.50
C LEU A 103 -16.93 5.76 -0.71
N ASN A 104 -17.91 6.42 -0.09
CA ASN A 104 -19.06 5.80 0.59
C ASN A 104 -18.68 4.80 1.68
N GLY A 105 -17.61 5.08 2.43
CA GLY A 105 -17.11 4.19 3.49
C GLY A 105 -16.48 2.90 2.96
N GLY A 106 -16.23 2.79 1.65
CA GLY A 106 -15.50 1.69 1.05
C GLY A 106 -14.00 1.96 0.97
N HIS A 107 -13.22 0.90 0.86
CA HIS A 107 -11.77 0.97 0.67
C HIS A 107 -11.35 0.55 -0.74
N SER A 108 -10.39 1.26 -1.30
CA SER A 108 -9.49 0.75 -2.34
C SER A 108 -8.28 0.09 -1.69
N CYS A 109 -7.51 -0.72 -2.45
CA CYS A 109 -6.25 -1.27 -1.98
C CYS A 109 -5.29 -0.20 -1.44
N ALA A 110 -5.24 0.98 -2.08
CA ALA A 110 -4.39 2.10 -1.67
C ALA A 110 -4.89 2.75 -0.37
N THR A 111 -6.20 3.04 -0.25
CA THR A 111 -6.74 3.60 1.00
C THR A 111 -6.59 2.63 2.16
N PHE A 112 -6.76 1.33 1.91
CA PHE A 112 -6.60 0.31 2.93
C PHE A 112 -5.16 0.21 3.41
N ALA A 113 -4.21 0.05 2.49
CA ALA A 113 -2.80 -0.09 2.84
C ALA A 113 -2.28 1.15 3.58
N LYS A 114 -2.71 2.35 3.17
CA LYS A 114 -2.43 3.59 3.89
C LYS A 114 -3.01 3.55 5.31
N GLY A 115 -4.30 3.25 5.47
CA GLY A 115 -4.95 3.22 6.78
C GLY A 115 -4.30 2.23 7.74
N PHE A 116 -3.98 1.02 7.26
CA PHE A 116 -3.24 0.01 8.02
C PHE A 116 -1.87 0.55 8.46
N PHE A 117 -1.11 1.13 7.52
CA PHE A 117 0.22 1.67 7.83
C PHE A 117 0.15 2.81 8.84
N GLU A 118 -0.82 3.72 8.69
CA GLU A 118 -1.02 4.86 9.60
C GLU A 118 -1.44 4.39 11.01
N ALA A 119 -2.34 3.40 11.09
CA ALA A 119 -2.73 2.79 12.35
C ALA A 119 -1.55 2.07 13.02
N ALA A 120 -0.74 1.35 12.26
CA ALA A 120 0.38 0.61 12.80
C ALA A 120 1.54 1.50 13.24
N THR A 121 1.85 2.55 12.48
CA THR A 121 3.05 3.37 12.72
C THR A 121 2.77 4.61 13.57
N GLY A 122 1.53 5.11 13.55
CA GLY A 122 1.18 6.45 14.05
C GLY A 122 1.68 7.59 13.16
N GLU A 123 2.33 7.28 12.03
CA GLU A 123 2.79 8.24 11.04
C GLU A 123 1.79 8.33 9.89
N ARG A 124 1.67 9.50 9.26
CA ARG A 124 0.89 9.62 8.02
C ARG A 124 1.60 8.93 6.86
N ALA A 125 0.87 8.14 6.09
CA ALA A 125 1.41 7.56 4.86
C ALA A 125 1.67 8.68 3.84
N PRO A 126 2.74 8.56 3.03
CA PRO A 126 3.07 9.60 2.06
C PRO A 126 1.95 9.77 1.02
N THR A 127 1.69 11.00 0.65
CA THR A 127 0.70 11.37 -0.37
C THR A 127 1.35 12.24 -1.43
N SER A 128 1.02 12.01 -2.70
CA SER A 128 1.38 12.95 -3.76
C SER A 128 0.61 14.27 -3.59
N MET A 129 1.07 15.34 -4.24
CA MET A 129 0.45 16.68 -4.19
C MET A 129 -1.04 16.70 -4.57
N PHE A 130 -1.51 15.72 -5.35
CA PHE A 130 -2.91 15.51 -5.73
C PHE A 130 -3.57 14.30 -5.02
N GLY A 131 -2.80 13.53 -4.25
CA GLY A 131 -3.17 12.23 -3.66
C GLY A 131 -4.13 12.29 -2.48
N ALA A 132 -4.63 13.48 -2.11
CA ALA A 132 -5.69 13.63 -1.11
C ALA A 132 -7.09 13.33 -1.67
N LEU A 133 -7.27 13.38 -3.00
CA LEU A 133 -8.59 13.24 -3.64
C LEU A 133 -8.84 11.85 -4.22
N ILE A 134 -7.80 11.16 -4.68
CA ILE A 134 -7.87 9.78 -5.19
C ILE A 134 -6.60 9.06 -4.78
N ALA A 135 -6.67 8.16 -3.80
CA ALA A 135 -5.53 7.32 -3.47
C ALA A 135 -5.38 6.24 -4.55
N SER A 136 -4.45 6.43 -5.48
CA SER A 136 -4.10 5.44 -6.51
C SER A 136 -2.79 4.73 -6.17
N PRO A 137 -2.60 3.45 -6.57
CA PRO A 137 -1.32 2.76 -6.41
C PRO A 137 -0.13 3.47 -7.08
N ASN A 138 -0.39 4.15 -8.20
CA ASN A 138 0.63 4.91 -8.93
C ASN A 138 1.13 6.10 -8.11
N ASP A 139 0.20 6.86 -7.52
CA ASP A 139 0.52 8.01 -6.65
C ASP A 139 1.23 7.57 -5.38
N LEU A 140 0.75 6.51 -4.73
CA LEU A 140 1.35 6.00 -3.50
C LEU A 140 2.77 5.48 -3.75
N SER A 141 2.97 4.76 -4.86
CA SER A 141 4.32 4.31 -5.26
C SER A 141 5.26 5.49 -5.50
N ALA A 142 4.83 6.55 -6.17
CA ALA A 142 5.65 7.73 -6.40
C ALA A 142 5.98 8.47 -5.09
N ALA A 143 4.99 8.67 -4.22
CA ALA A 143 5.15 9.37 -2.95
C ALA A 143 6.07 8.59 -1.98
N MET A 144 5.97 7.26 -1.94
CA MET A 144 6.90 6.43 -1.16
C MET A 144 8.33 6.53 -1.68
N ASN A 145 8.54 6.52 -3.00
CA ASN A 145 9.88 6.65 -3.58
C ASN A 145 10.48 8.04 -3.28
N GLU A 146 9.67 9.10 -3.34
CA GLU A 146 10.12 10.44 -2.95
C GLU A 146 10.48 10.51 -1.46
N GLN A 147 9.66 9.90 -0.60
CA GLN A 147 9.94 9.84 0.84
C GLN A 147 11.21 9.02 1.13
N ALA A 148 11.37 7.86 0.52
CA ALA A 148 12.57 7.03 0.68
C ALA A 148 13.84 7.78 0.22
N ALA A 149 13.76 8.56 -0.85
CA ALA A 149 14.88 9.40 -1.30
C ALA A 149 15.21 10.52 -0.30
N LYS A 150 14.20 11.13 0.34
CA LYS A 150 14.40 12.13 1.40
C LYS A 150 15.02 11.51 2.66
N ASP A 151 14.51 10.36 3.09
CA ASP A 151 15.03 9.61 4.25
C ASP A 151 16.53 9.27 4.02
N ALA A 152 16.88 8.79 2.81
CA ALA A 152 18.27 8.49 2.45
C ALA A 152 19.17 9.73 2.37
N ALA A 153 18.64 10.89 1.97
CA ALA A 153 19.40 12.14 1.94
C ALA A 153 19.64 12.73 3.34
N GLN A 154 18.78 12.40 4.31
CA GLN A 154 18.88 12.88 5.69
C GLN A 154 19.77 11.99 6.57
N ASP A 155 19.99 10.73 6.19
CA ASP A 155 20.95 9.82 6.82
C ASP A 155 22.02 9.31 5.82
N PRO A 156 23.03 10.14 5.49
CA PRO A 156 24.14 9.73 4.63
C PRO A 156 25.09 8.70 5.28
N GLY A 157 24.88 8.33 6.55
CA GLY A 157 25.75 7.42 7.31
C GLY A 157 25.45 5.93 7.08
N ALA A 158 24.21 5.58 6.72
CA ALA A 158 23.81 4.20 6.44
C ALA A 158 24.34 3.64 5.10
N ALA A 159 24.75 4.49 4.16
CA ALA A 159 25.26 4.08 2.84
C ALA A 159 26.78 3.78 2.80
N ARG A 160 27.51 3.93 3.92
CA ARG A 160 28.97 3.76 3.99
C ARG A 160 29.45 2.66 4.95
N GLY A 161 28.55 1.78 5.40
CA GLY A 161 28.86 0.77 6.43
C GLY A 161 29.59 -0.49 5.96
N ASP A 162 29.64 -0.78 4.65
CA ASP A 162 30.11 -2.09 4.15
C ASP A 162 31.39 -2.01 3.29
N GLU A 163 32.33 -1.10 3.59
CA GLU A 163 33.69 -1.21 3.05
C GLU A 163 34.71 -0.72 4.09
N GLN A 164 35.01 -1.56 5.09
CA GLN A 164 36.36 -1.72 5.66
C GLN A 164 36.33 -2.66 6.87
N SER A 165 36.68 -3.93 6.64
CA SER A 165 37.37 -4.76 7.63
C SER A 165 37.99 -5.97 6.93
N SER A 166 39.14 -5.74 6.31
CA SER A 166 40.12 -6.77 6.01
C SER A 166 41.47 -6.23 6.51
N ASN A 167 41.86 -6.64 7.72
CA ASN A 167 43.25 -6.57 8.17
C ASN A 167 43.93 -7.90 7.83
#